data_AF-A0A7X6SXT1-F1
#
_entry.id   AF-A0A7X6SXT1-F1
#
_cell.length_a   1.000
_cell.length_b   1.000
_cell.length_c   1.000
_cell.angle_alpha   90.00
_cell.angle_beta   90.00
_cell.angle_gamma   90.00
#
_symmetry.space_group_name_H-M   'P 1'
#
loop_
_entity.id
_entity.type
_entity.pdbx_description
1 polymer ?
#
loop_
_entity_poly.entity_id
_entity_poly.type
_entity_poly.pdbx_seq_one_letter_code
_entity_poly.pdbx_strand_id
1 'polypeptide(L)'
;MAYQLGFALMAISLAAIIWKLVRSYQVRYRIRQETKERSAKWGGVLTVVSGLSSFTGMNCHLFITRQDELVVEDVATARVIPLSEIRRMALFHGRTLEKLNDRQLMKALGFRSIPHFSSVRAWVARNPRARKRMLLVIRFQKPLNELEYSEMAVFSDLRNMGNLKTFAMRPEVTTKTAVLPRRVNINNKKPKLQSNSPSANKNAVVSKLSAKEQIKEVRTSDLPWETSHRLAGKPLHSLDNSRIEHAPRLDIEFRQNVNDRETEPYFAPSSDDDQRAIFRKDDES
;
A
#
# COMPACT_ATOMS: atom_id res chain seq x y z
N MET A 1 28.41 -25.13 -43.47
CA MET A 1 27.48 -25.57 -42.40
C MET A 1 27.57 -24.70 -41.15
N ALA A 2 28.71 -24.58 -40.46
CA ALA A 2 28.81 -23.83 -39.19
C ALA A 2 28.43 -22.33 -39.29
N TYR A 3 28.84 -21.65 -40.37
CA TYR A 3 28.54 -20.21 -40.57
C TYR A 3 27.05 -19.91 -40.80
N GLN A 4 26.33 -20.81 -41.48
CA GLN A 4 24.89 -20.66 -41.74
C GLN A 4 24.09 -20.79 -40.43
N LEU A 5 24.48 -21.73 -39.57
CA LEU A 5 23.87 -21.90 -38.24
C LEU A 5 24.13 -20.66 -37.35
N GLY A 6 25.35 -20.12 -37.38
CA GLY A 6 25.70 -18.90 -36.64
C GLY A 6 24.89 -17.69 -37.10
N PHE A 7 24.72 -17.52 -38.41
CA PHE A 7 23.89 -16.45 -38.97
C PHE A 7 22.41 -16.60 -38.57
N ALA A 8 21.86 -17.82 -38.63
CA ALA A 8 20.48 -18.10 -38.22
C ALA A 8 20.25 -17.77 -36.74
N LEU A 9 21.17 -18.16 -35.85
CA LEU A 9 21.09 -17.84 -34.42
C LEU A 9 21.17 -16.33 -34.17
N MET A 10 22.06 -15.62 -34.89
CA MET A 10 22.12 -14.16 -34.81
C MET A 10 20.81 -13.53 -35.26
N ALA A 11 20.25 -13.95 -36.40
CA ALA A 11 18.99 -13.42 -36.92
C ALA A 11 17.82 -13.63 -35.95
N ILE A 12 17.70 -14.83 -35.35
CA ILE A 12 16.68 -15.14 -34.33
C ILE A 12 16.87 -14.25 -33.09
N SER A 13 18.10 -14.07 -32.63
CA SER A 13 18.38 -13.23 -31.46
C SER A 13 18.01 -11.76 -31.71
N LEU A 14 18.32 -11.24 -32.90
CA LEU A 14 17.96 -9.89 -33.33
C LEU A 14 16.44 -9.74 -33.43
N ALA A 15 15.76 -10.69 -34.06
CA ALA A 15 14.30 -10.69 -34.16
C ALA A 15 13.63 -10.68 -32.76
N ALA A 16 14.14 -11.48 -31.82
CA ALA A 16 13.62 -11.51 -30.45
C ALA A 16 13.82 -10.17 -29.71
N ILE A 17 14.98 -9.53 -29.90
CA ILE A 17 15.26 -8.21 -29.32
C ILE A 17 14.32 -7.15 -29.91
N ILE A 18 14.19 -7.11 -31.24
CA ILE A 18 13.31 -6.18 -31.95
C ILE A 18 11.85 -6.37 -31.50
N TRP A 19 11.38 -7.61 -31.45
CA TRP A 19 10.02 -7.94 -30.98
C TRP A 19 9.75 -7.42 -29.58
N LYS A 20 10.70 -7.60 -28.65
CA LYS A 20 10.57 -7.11 -27.27
C LYS A 20 10.51 -5.58 -27.20
N LEU A 21 11.27 -4.89 -28.05
CA LEU A 21 11.24 -3.43 -28.15
C LEU A 21 9.91 -2.94 -28.71
N VAL A 22 9.44 -3.53 -29.82
CA VAL A 22 8.16 -3.21 -30.46
C VAL A 22 7.00 -3.43 -29.48
N ARG A 23 6.94 -4.58 -28.80
CA ARG A 23 5.91 -4.86 -27.80
C ARG A 23 5.94 -3.86 -26.64
N SER A 24 7.13 -3.48 -26.18
CA SER A 24 7.28 -2.47 -25.13
C SER A 24 6.80 -1.09 -25.58
N TYR A 25 7.07 -0.73 -26.85
CA TYR A 25 6.62 0.52 -27.45
C TYR A 25 5.10 0.54 -27.62
N GLN A 26 4.51 -0.52 -28.16
CA GLN A 26 3.05 -0.67 -28.35
C GLN A 26 2.30 -0.50 -27.03
N VAL A 27 2.75 -1.14 -25.95
CA VAL A 27 2.08 -1.00 -24.64
C VAL A 27 2.16 0.43 -24.13
N ARG A 28 3.32 1.10 -24.27
CA ARG A 28 3.45 2.51 -23.88
C ARG A 28 2.58 3.43 -24.72
N TYR A 29 2.47 3.14 -26.02
CA TYR A 29 1.64 3.89 -26.93
C TYR A 29 0.16 3.75 -26.56
N ARG A 30 -0.30 2.53 -26.29
CA ARG A 30 -1.65 2.26 -25.79
C ARG A 30 -1.96 3.04 -24.50
N ILE A 31 -1.08 3.00 -23.50
CA ILE A 31 -1.28 3.75 -22.25
C ILE A 31 -1.40 5.26 -22.52
N ARG A 32 -0.63 5.80 -23.48
CA ARG A 32 -0.73 7.22 -23.87
C ARG A 32 -2.05 7.54 -24.57
N GLN A 33 -2.55 6.64 -25.42
CA GLN A 33 -3.87 6.79 -26.05
C GLN A 33 -4.97 6.77 -24.98
N GLU A 34 -4.99 5.78 -24.10
CA GLU A 34 -5.94 5.69 -22.97
C GLU A 34 -5.88 6.95 -22.09
N THR A 35 -4.68 7.46 -21.82
CA THR A 35 -4.49 8.72 -21.05
C THR A 35 -5.11 9.92 -21.78
N LYS A 36 -4.95 9.99 -23.11
CA LYS A 36 -5.47 11.07 -23.95
C LYS A 36 -6.99 11.01 -24.06
N GLU A 37 -7.55 9.81 -24.27
CA GLU A 37 -9.00 9.55 -24.34
C GLU A 37 -9.70 10.00 -23.06
N ARG A 38 -9.07 9.78 -21.91
CA ARG A 38 -9.59 10.19 -20.60
C ARG A 38 -9.32 11.65 -20.27
N SER A 39 -8.67 12.38 -21.17
CA SER A 39 -8.17 13.74 -20.92
C SER A 39 -7.35 13.87 -19.62
N ALA A 40 -6.72 12.77 -19.22
CA ALA A 40 -6.00 12.66 -17.96
C ALA A 40 -4.67 13.39 -18.06
N LYS A 41 -4.26 14.03 -16.97
CA LYS A 41 -2.95 14.65 -16.89
C LYS A 41 -1.87 13.55 -16.95
N TRP A 42 -2.05 12.41 -16.25
CA TRP A 42 -1.12 11.26 -16.23
C TRP A 42 -1.87 9.94 -16.21
N GLY A 43 -1.24 8.93 -16.80
CA GLY A 43 -1.72 7.56 -16.78
C GLY A 43 -0.55 6.59 -16.67
N GLY A 44 -0.79 5.49 -15.98
CA GLY A 44 0.21 4.45 -15.75
C GLY A 44 -0.42 3.13 -15.37
N VAL A 45 0.25 2.03 -15.71
CA VAL A 45 -0.19 0.68 -15.33
C VAL A 45 0.66 0.19 -14.15
N LEU A 46 -0.01 -0.16 -13.06
CA LEU A 46 0.61 -0.70 -11.85
C LEU A 46 0.00 -2.05 -11.49
N THR A 47 0.69 -2.83 -10.68
CA THR A 47 0.17 -4.10 -10.17
C THR A 47 -0.40 -3.89 -8.77
N VAL A 48 -1.64 -4.31 -8.52
CA VAL A 48 -2.25 -4.24 -7.19
C VAL A 48 -1.57 -5.24 -6.26
N VAL A 49 -1.17 -4.78 -5.07
CA VAL A 49 -0.54 -5.62 -4.04
C VAL A 49 -1.48 -5.85 -2.87
N SER A 50 -2.23 -4.83 -2.46
CA SER A 50 -3.14 -4.90 -1.32
C SER A 50 -4.13 -3.73 -1.36
N GLY A 51 -5.28 -3.91 -0.72
CA GLY A 51 -6.14 -2.81 -0.26
C GLY A 51 -7.12 -2.23 -1.28
N LEU A 52 -7.33 -2.92 -2.40
CA LEU A 52 -8.51 -2.78 -3.24
C LEU A 52 -9.22 -4.14 -3.29
N SER A 53 -10.49 -4.20 -3.66
CA SER A 53 -11.20 -5.48 -3.90
C SER A 53 -10.55 -6.38 -4.95
N SER A 54 -9.72 -5.78 -5.79
CA SER A 54 -8.95 -6.42 -6.83
C SER A 54 -8.11 -7.58 -6.30
N PHE A 55 -8.08 -8.68 -7.05
CA PHE A 55 -7.15 -9.77 -6.80
C PHE A 55 -5.70 -9.27 -6.78
N THR A 56 -4.98 -9.63 -5.72
CA THR A 56 -3.57 -9.29 -5.56
C THR A 56 -2.76 -9.85 -6.74
N GLY A 57 -1.95 -9.00 -7.38
CA GLY A 57 -1.13 -9.37 -8.54
C GLY A 57 -1.72 -9.00 -9.90
N MET A 58 -2.96 -8.48 -9.96
CA MET A 58 -3.55 -7.99 -11.20
C MET A 58 -3.01 -6.61 -11.61
N ASN A 59 -3.02 -6.33 -12.91
CA ASN A 59 -2.65 -5.03 -13.44
C ASN A 59 -3.85 -4.10 -13.37
N CYS A 60 -3.63 -2.92 -12.82
CA CYS A 60 -4.59 -1.85 -12.68
C CYS A 60 -4.07 -0.62 -13.43
N HIS A 61 -4.96 0.06 -14.13
CA HIS A 61 -4.69 1.33 -14.79
C HIS A 61 -5.01 2.45 -13.80
N LEU A 62 -4.01 3.29 -13.50
CA LEU A 62 -4.19 4.47 -12.68
C LEU A 62 -4.08 5.71 -13.55
N PHE A 63 -5.01 6.63 -13.37
CA PHE A 63 -5.04 7.91 -14.05
C PHE A 63 -5.25 9.05 -13.05
N ILE A 64 -4.63 10.19 -13.33
CA ILE A 64 -4.95 11.45 -12.65
C ILE A 64 -5.67 12.33 -13.65
N THR A 65 -6.93 12.65 -13.37
CA THR A 65 -7.77 13.50 -14.22
C THR A 65 -7.36 14.97 -14.11
N ARG A 66 -7.99 15.84 -14.91
CA ARG A 66 -7.78 17.28 -14.80
C ARG A 66 -8.47 17.88 -13.58
N GLN A 67 -9.55 17.23 -13.14
CA GLN A 67 -10.34 17.58 -11.96
C GLN A 67 -9.69 17.12 -10.64
N ASP A 68 -8.42 16.69 -10.69
CA ASP A 68 -7.70 16.24 -9.50
C ASP A 68 -8.37 15.04 -8.82
N GLU A 69 -8.81 14.08 -9.64
CA GLU A 69 -9.32 12.79 -9.22
C GLU A 69 -8.35 11.68 -9.64
N LEU A 70 -8.18 10.69 -8.77
CA LEU A 70 -7.44 9.48 -9.04
C LEU A 70 -8.42 8.40 -9.50
N VAL A 71 -8.36 8.05 -10.78
CA VAL A 71 -9.14 6.94 -11.32
C VAL A 71 -8.29 5.69 -11.25
N VAL A 72 -8.83 4.65 -10.63
CA VAL A 72 -8.23 3.34 -10.44
C VAL A 72 -9.12 2.34 -11.14
N GLU A 73 -8.63 1.78 -12.24
CA GLU A 73 -9.37 0.81 -13.02
C GLU A 73 -8.70 -0.54 -12.97
N ASP A 74 -9.48 -1.50 -12.52
CA ASP A 74 -9.11 -2.90 -12.55
C ASP A 74 -10.03 -3.64 -13.53
N VAL A 75 -9.74 -4.91 -13.78
CA VAL A 75 -10.52 -5.77 -14.67
C VAL A 75 -12.01 -5.81 -14.28
N ALA A 76 -12.31 -5.73 -12.98
CA ALA A 76 -13.67 -5.85 -12.46
C ALA A 76 -14.38 -4.51 -12.23
N THR A 77 -13.66 -3.43 -11.93
CA THR A 77 -14.27 -2.16 -11.49
C THR A 77 -13.40 -0.95 -11.81
N ALA A 78 -14.06 0.15 -12.19
CA ALA A 78 -13.48 1.48 -12.24
C ALA A 78 -13.88 2.25 -10.98
N ARG A 79 -12.89 2.79 -10.25
CA ARG A 79 -13.10 3.57 -9.04
C ARG A 79 -12.54 4.97 -9.23
N VAL A 80 -13.34 5.97 -8.91
CA VAL A 80 -12.93 7.38 -8.94
C VAL A 80 -12.74 7.83 -7.50
N ILE A 81 -11.53 8.27 -7.16
CA ILE A 81 -11.15 8.68 -5.81
C ILE A 81 -10.69 10.14 -5.88
N PRO A 82 -11.46 11.10 -5.36
CA PRO A 82 -11.03 12.50 -5.30
C PRO A 82 -9.69 12.62 -4.56
N LEU A 83 -8.76 13.44 -5.08
CA LEU A 83 -7.49 13.65 -4.37
C LEU A 83 -7.71 14.24 -2.96
N SER A 84 -8.82 14.95 -2.72
CA SER A 84 -9.21 15.47 -1.40
C SER A 84 -9.36 14.37 -0.34
N GLU A 85 -9.91 13.20 -0.71
CA GLU A 85 -10.11 12.04 0.17
C GLU A 85 -8.82 11.27 0.46
N ILE A 86 -7.76 11.55 -0.32
CA ILE A 86 -6.46 10.95 -0.09
C ILE A 86 -5.74 11.75 0.98
N ARG A 87 -5.44 11.06 2.09
CA ARG A 87 -4.75 11.65 3.23
C ARG A 87 -3.27 11.82 2.97
N ARG A 88 -2.63 10.76 2.49
CA ARG A 88 -1.19 10.75 2.19
C ARG A 88 -0.85 9.62 1.24
N MET A 89 0.06 9.90 0.34
CA MET A 89 0.67 8.91 -0.55
C MET A 89 2.13 8.72 -0.16
N ALA A 90 2.69 7.56 -0.48
CA ALA A 90 4.09 7.26 -0.24
C ALA A 90 4.67 6.48 -1.41
N LEU A 91 5.91 6.82 -1.77
CA LEU A 91 6.66 6.16 -2.82
C LEU A 91 7.99 5.67 -2.27
N PHE A 92 8.22 4.37 -2.36
CA PHE A 92 9.47 3.76 -1.88
C PHE A 92 9.79 2.49 -2.66
N HIS A 93 11.00 1.96 -2.53
CA HIS A 93 11.39 0.75 -3.26
C HIS A 93 10.98 -0.51 -2.48
N GLY A 94 10.64 -1.61 -3.15
CA GLY A 94 10.28 -2.86 -2.45
C GLY A 94 11.34 -3.32 -1.43
N ARG A 95 12.63 -3.12 -1.73
CA ARG A 95 13.74 -3.42 -0.81
C ARG A 95 13.71 -2.63 0.51
N THR A 96 13.03 -1.48 0.59
CA THR A 96 12.91 -0.75 1.87
C THR A 96 11.96 -1.43 2.84
N LEU A 97 10.98 -2.22 2.36
CA LEU A 97 10.10 -3.02 3.21
C LEU A 97 10.84 -4.15 3.94
N GLU A 98 11.86 -4.74 3.29
CA GLU A 98 12.68 -5.78 3.90
C GLU A 98 13.60 -5.22 4.98
N LYS A 99 14.05 -3.97 4.82
CA LYS A 99 15.04 -3.34 5.71
C LYS A 99 14.44 -2.64 6.92
N LEU A 100 13.25 -2.06 6.76
CA LEU A 100 12.64 -1.21 7.77
C LEU A 100 11.44 -1.89 8.39
N ASN A 101 11.26 -1.74 9.70
CA ASN A 101 10.03 -2.18 10.38
C ASN A 101 8.87 -1.20 10.11
N ASP A 102 7.62 -1.64 10.30
CA ASP A 102 6.41 -0.84 10.03
C ASP A 102 6.40 0.49 10.81
N ARG A 103 6.89 0.48 12.06
CA ARG A 103 7.07 1.70 12.87
C ARG A 103 8.12 2.66 12.28
N GLN A 104 9.18 2.14 11.69
CA GLN A 104 10.22 2.97 11.05
C GLN A 104 9.70 3.54 9.73
N LEU A 105 8.97 2.73 8.95
CA LEU A 105 8.29 3.19 7.73
C LEU A 105 7.25 4.25 8.05
N MET A 106 6.46 4.09 9.11
CA MET A 106 5.51 5.09 9.58
C MET A 106 6.20 6.45 9.79
N LYS A 107 7.32 6.47 10.54
CA LYS A 107 8.09 7.69 10.80
C LYS A 107 8.69 8.27 9.51
N ALA A 108 9.26 7.43 8.67
CA ALA A 108 9.91 7.85 7.42
C ALA A 108 8.93 8.40 6.38
N LEU A 109 7.71 7.85 6.33
CA LEU A 109 6.64 8.28 5.41
C LEU A 109 5.73 9.35 6.05
N GLY A 110 5.86 9.58 7.36
CA GLY A 110 5.05 10.51 8.14
C GLY A 110 3.56 10.14 8.19
N PHE A 111 3.25 8.85 8.26
CA PHE A 111 1.88 8.41 8.55
C PHE A 111 1.54 8.67 10.02
N ARG A 112 0.27 9.03 10.31
CA ARG A 112 -0.17 9.28 11.69
C ARG A 112 -0.37 7.99 12.50
N SER A 113 -0.68 6.88 11.83
CA SER A 113 -0.89 5.57 12.42
C SER A 113 0.03 4.54 11.76
N ILE A 114 0.29 3.44 12.48
CA ILE A 114 1.19 2.38 12.01
C ILE A 114 0.54 1.68 10.81
N PRO A 115 1.15 1.70 9.62
CA PRO A 115 0.66 0.94 8.49
C PRO A 115 1.01 -0.54 8.67
N HIS A 116 0.05 -1.43 8.41
CA HIS A 116 0.29 -2.87 8.41
C HIS A 116 0.79 -3.30 7.03
N PHE A 117 2.11 -3.51 6.89
CA PHE A 117 2.71 -3.95 5.62
C PHE A 117 2.99 -5.47 5.58
N SER A 118 2.44 -6.26 6.48
CA SER A 118 2.67 -7.71 6.54
C SER A 118 2.33 -8.43 5.22
N SER A 119 1.15 -8.16 4.66
CA SER A 119 0.70 -8.72 3.37
C SER A 119 1.61 -8.28 2.22
N VAL A 120 1.97 -6.99 2.19
CA VAL A 120 2.85 -6.41 1.17
C VAL A 120 4.25 -7.00 1.24
N ARG A 121 4.82 -7.18 2.45
CA ARG A 121 6.11 -7.85 2.67
C ARG A 121 6.06 -9.28 2.15
N ALA A 122 5.03 -10.04 2.49
CA ALA A 122 4.86 -11.42 2.04
C ALA A 122 4.75 -11.51 0.51
N TRP A 123 4.09 -10.54 -0.13
CA TRP A 123 3.99 -10.46 -1.58
C TRP A 123 5.32 -10.08 -2.25
N VAL A 124 6.06 -9.10 -1.69
CA VAL A 124 7.39 -8.70 -2.19
C VAL A 124 8.43 -9.81 -2.01
N ALA A 125 8.33 -10.58 -0.92
CA ALA A 125 9.17 -11.75 -0.68
C ALA A 125 8.98 -12.79 -1.79
N ARG A 126 7.72 -13.07 -2.16
CA ARG A 126 7.33 -13.97 -3.27
C ARG A 126 7.68 -13.43 -4.65
N ASN A 127 7.72 -12.11 -4.84
CA ASN A 127 7.99 -11.46 -6.12
C ASN A 127 9.35 -10.73 -6.11
N PRO A 128 10.48 -11.41 -6.44
CA PRO A 128 11.82 -10.81 -6.35
C PRO A 128 12.00 -9.61 -7.27
N ARG A 129 11.25 -9.53 -8.37
CA ARG A 129 11.25 -8.35 -9.27
C ARG A 129 10.73 -7.09 -8.55
N ALA A 130 9.74 -7.22 -7.67
CA ALA A 130 9.17 -6.09 -6.92
C ALA A 130 10.18 -5.42 -5.99
N ARG A 131 11.16 -6.17 -5.46
CA ARG A 131 12.19 -5.66 -4.55
C ARG A 131 13.00 -4.50 -5.17
N LYS A 132 13.26 -4.56 -6.47
CA LYS A 132 14.01 -3.54 -7.21
C LYS A 132 13.13 -2.40 -7.74
N ARG A 133 11.81 -2.53 -7.67
CA ARG A 133 10.83 -1.58 -8.23
C ARG A 133 10.25 -0.67 -7.16
N MET A 134 9.63 0.41 -7.63
CA MET A 134 8.92 1.38 -6.80
C MET A 134 7.54 0.83 -6.46
N LEU A 135 7.14 1.05 -5.21
CA LEU A 135 5.82 0.80 -4.67
C LEU A 135 5.15 2.14 -4.40
N LEU A 136 3.89 2.25 -4.80
CA LEU A 136 3.01 3.37 -4.47
C LEU A 136 2.05 2.90 -3.38
N VAL A 137 2.05 3.61 -2.26
CA VAL A 137 1.13 3.40 -1.16
C VAL A 137 0.21 4.61 -1.09
N ILE A 138 -1.09 4.38 -1.03
CA ILE A 138 -2.12 5.40 -0.94
C ILE A 138 -2.90 5.14 0.33
N ARG A 139 -2.89 6.10 1.25
CA ARG A 139 -3.68 6.05 2.48
C ARG A 139 -4.87 6.99 2.36
N PHE A 140 -6.06 6.46 2.56
CA PHE A 140 -7.32 7.20 2.46
C PHE A 140 -7.67 7.89 3.78
N GLN A 141 -8.47 8.94 3.70
CA GLN A 141 -9.00 9.64 4.87
C GLN A 141 -10.20 8.90 5.47
N LYS A 142 -11.06 8.35 4.60
CA LYS A 142 -12.16 7.45 4.93
C LYS A 142 -11.93 6.09 4.25
N PRO A 143 -12.39 4.97 4.82
CA PRO A 143 -12.34 3.69 4.12
C PRO A 143 -13.13 3.80 2.81
N LEU A 144 -12.62 3.15 1.75
CA LEU A 144 -13.19 3.23 0.40
C LEU A 144 -14.63 2.71 0.30
N ASN A 145 -15.00 1.74 1.14
CA ASN A 145 -16.35 1.21 1.23
C ASN A 145 -16.58 0.57 2.62
N GLU A 146 -17.83 0.49 3.08
CA GLU A 146 -18.17 -0.16 4.36
C GLU A 146 -17.96 -1.68 4.29
N LEU A 147 -18.11 -2.27 3.10
CA LEU A 147 -17.84 -3.69 2.82
C LEU A 147 -16.35 -3.99 2.63
N GLU A 148 -15.57 -3.00 2.22
CA GLU A 148 -14.13 -3.11 1.98
C GLU A 148 -13.41 -2.10 2.87
N TYR A 149 -13.26 -2.45 4.14
CA TYR A 149 -12.49 -1.71 5.14
C TYR A 149 -10.99 -1.71 4.80
N SER A 150 -10.63 -1.06 3.70
CA SER A 150 -9.25 -0.81 3.31
C SER A 150 -8.92 0.64 3.54
N GLU A 151 -8.16 0.90 4.61
CA GLU A 151 -7.61 2.22 4.89
C GLU A 151 -6.46 2.59 3.92
N MET A 152 -5.90 1.62 3.21
CA MET A 152 -4.68 1.79 2.45
C MET A 152 -4.60 0.83 1.26
N ALA A 153 -4.39 1.39 0.06
CA ALA A 153 -4.08 0.64 -1.15
C ALA A 153 -2.57 0.68 -1.44
N VAL A 154 -2.04 -0.44 -1.92
CA VAL A 154 -0.63 -0.58 -2.29
C VAL A 154 -0.50 -1.14 -3.69
N PHE A 155 0.31 -0.48 -4.49
CA PHE A 155 0.58 -0.81 -5.88
C PHE A 155 2.09 -0.97 -6.11
N SER A 156 2.46 -1.80 -7.07
CA SER A 156 3.84 -2.05 -7.48
C SER A 156 4.03 -1.76 -8.95
N ASP A 157 5.06 -0.98 -9.31
CA ASP A 157 5.45 -0.80 -10.71
C ASP A 157 6.35 -1.94 -11.20
N LEU A 158 5.80 -3.16 -11.25
CA LEU A 158 6.55 -4.37 -11.63
C LEU A 158 7.15 -4.27 -13.04
N ARG A 159 6.35 -3.76 -13.97
CA ARG A 159 6.66 -3.67 -15.40
C ARG A 159 7.36 -2.36 -15.79
N ASN A 160 7.55 -1.43 -14.84
CA ASN A 160 8.11 -0.10 -15.09
C ASN A 160 7.31 0.69 -16.14
N MET A 161 5.99 0.52 -16.10
CA MET A 161 5.03 1.14 -17.03
C MET A 161 4.22 2.24 -16.34
N GLY A 162 4.25 2.30 -15.01
CA GLY A 162 3.59 3.37 -14.26
C GLY A 162 4.35 4.70 -14.31
N ASN A 163 5.68 4.68 -14.45
CA ASN A 163 6.49 5.90 -14.37
C ASN A 163 6.18 6.71 -13.10
N LEU A 164 6.23 6.03 -11.95
CA LEU A 164 5.90 6.63 -10.65
C LEU A 164 6.77 7.84 -10.26
N LYS A 165 7.90 8.04 -10.94
CA LYS A 165 8.71 9.26 -10.77
C LYS A 165 8.00 10.49 -11.31
N THR A 166 7.39 10.41 -12.50
CA THR A 166 6.66 11.56 -13.06
C THR A 166 5.36 11.80 -12.31
N PHE A 167 4.74 10.75 -11.78
CA PHE A 167 3.59 10.85 -10.87
C PHE A 167 3.94 11.69 -9.63
N ALA A 168 5.07 11.41 -9.00
CA ALA A 168 5.52 12.08 -7.78
C ALA A 168 5.89 13.56 -7.96
N MET A 169 6.19 14.00 -9.19
CA MET A 169 6.64 15.36 -9.48
C MET A 169 5.48 16.33 -9.74
N ARG A 170 4.24 15.83 -9.76
CA ARG A 170 3.07 16.64 -10.10
C ARG A 170 2.60 17.45 -8.92
N PRO A 171 2.32 18.75 -9.07
CA PRO A 171 2.04 19.61 -7.93
C PRO A 171 0.88 19.10 -7.06
N GLU A 172 -0.14 18.51 -7.67
CA GLU A 172 -1.34 17.99 -6.98
C GLU A 172 -1.02 16.76 -6.11
N VAL A 173 0.00 16.00 -6.53
CA VAL A 173 0.44 14.76 -5.88
C VAL A 173 1.60 15.01 -4.92
N THR A 174 2.55 15.89 -5.28
CA THR A 174 3.76 16.20 -4.53
C THR A 174 3.44 16.68 -3.12
N THR A 175 2.39 17.49 -2.97
CA THR A 175 1.95 18.02 -1.68
C THR A 175 1.51 16.92 -0.70
N LYS A 176 1.05 15.78 -1.22
CA LYS A 176 0.56 14.64 -0.44
C LYS A 176 1.49 13.43 -0.47
N THR A 177 2.54 13.42 -1.29
CA THR A 177 3.45 12.28 -1.44
C THR A 177 4.71 12.43 -0.61
N ALA A 178 5.03 11.37 0.15
CA ALA A 178 6.34 11.20 0.76
C ALA A 178 7.19 10.26 -0.12
N VAL A 179 8.28 10.77 -0.71
CA VAL A 179 9.20 9.96 -1.52
C VAL A 179 10.40 9.54 -0.68
N LEU A 180 10.54 8.23 -0.48
CA LEU A 180 11.68 7.66 0.24
C LEU A 180 12.80 7.30 -0.74
N PRO A 181 14.02 7.82 -0.55
CA PRO A 181 15.13 7.50 -1.43
C PRO A 181 15.49 6.01 -1.33
N ARG A 182 16.04 5.46 -2.42
CA ARG A 182 16.46 4.05 -2.52
C ARG A 182 17.47 3.65 -1.43
N ARG A 183 18.29 4.60 -0.99
CA ARG A 183 19.25 4.43 0.11
C ARG A 183 18.71 5.20 1.32
N VAL A 184 17.96 4.51 2.17
CA VAL A 184 17.66 5.02 3.49
C VAL A 184 18.90 4.75 4.35
N ASN A 185 19.76 5.76 4.49
CA ASN A 185 20.80 5.70 5.50
C ASN A 185 20.11 5.83 6.86
N ILE A 186 20.07 4.71 7.59
CA ILE A 186 19.65 4.66 8.98
C ILE A 186 20.80 5.22 9.82
N ASN A 187 21.21 6.46 9.55
CA ASN A 187 22.01 7.19 10.50
C ASN A 187 21.00 7.70 11.51
N ASN A 188 20.94 7.03 12.66
CA ASN A 188 20.31 7.51 13.88
C ASN A 188 20.92 8.87 14.22
N LYS A 189 20.42 9.95 13.61
CA LYS A 189 20.60 11.28 14.15
C LYS A 189 19.78 11.30 15.44
N LYS A 190 20.43 10.94 16.54
CA LYS A 190 19.95 11.27 17.89
C LYS A 190 19.57 12.76 17.83
N PRO A 191 18.35 13.16 18.22
CA PRO A 191 18.04 14.57 18.31
C PRO A 191 19.02 15.17 19.31
N LYS A 192 19.90 16.08 18.84
CA LYS A 192 20.57 17.01 19.76
C LYS A 192 19.43 17.79 20.41
N LEU A 193 19.16 17.51 21.69
CA LEU A 193 18.44 18.44 22.55
C LEU A 193 19.26 19.74 22.50
N GLN A 194 18.82 20.70 21.69
CA GLN A 194 19.19 22.09 21.85
C GLN A 194 18.33 22.59 23.01
N SER A 195 18.82 22.40 24.23
CA SER A 195 18.37 23.17 25.39
C SER A 195 18.92 24.60 25.22
N ASN A 196 18.19 25.43 24.50
CA ASN A 196 18.40 26.87 24.55
C ASN A 196 17.38 27.46 25.52
N SER A 197 17.83 27.70 26.74
CA SER A 197 17.24 28.68 27.65
C SER A 197 18.38 29.56 28.18
N PRO A 198 18.14 30.87 28.35
CA PRO A 198 19.20 31.89 28.31
C PRO A 198 19.81 32.19 29.69
N SER A 199 21.03 32.71 29.66
CA SER A 199 21.59 33.68 30.62
C SER A 199 21.54 33.33 32.12
N ALA A 200 22.69 32.91 32.68
CA ALA A 200 23.10 33.37 34.00
C ALA A 200 24.61 33.13 34.21
N ASN A 201 25.37 34.19 33.94
CA ASN A 201 26.69 34.41 34.49
C ASN A 201 26.58 34.49 36.02
N LYS A 202 27.31 33.64 36.77
CA LYS A 202 27.86 33.93 38.11
C LYS A 202 28.68 32.76 38.64
N ASN A 203 29.87 33.12 39.10
CA ASN A 203 30.91 32.31 39.69
C ASN A 203 30.40 31.38 40.81
N ALA A 204 30.81 30.11 40.74
CA ALA A 204 30.73 29.16 41.84
C ALA A 204 32.14 28.99 42.43
N VAL A 205 32.42 29.64 43.55
CA VAL A 205 33.57 29.33 44.40
C VAL A 205 33.17 29.54 45.86
N VAL A 206 33.00 28.41 46.56
CA VAL A 206 33.32 28.17 47.98
C VAL A 206 32.54 28.96 49.03
N SER A 207 31.64 28.27 49.73
CA SER A 207 31.74 28.05 51.18
C SER A 207 30.62 27.13 51.68
N LYS A 208 31.01 25.92 52.06
CA LYS A 208 30.32 25.10 53.07
C LYS A 208 30.67 25.67 54.44
N LEU A 209 29.77 25.50 55.42
CA LEU A 209 29.91 25.43 56.90
C LEU A 209 28.69 26.16 57.52
N SER A 210 27.73 25.44 58.10
CA SER A 210 27.73 24.85 59.45
C SER A 210 26.96 25.72 60.45
N ALA A 211 25.72 25.31 60.75
CA ALA A 211 24.96 25.54 62.00
C ALA A 211 23.64 24.77 61.79
N LYS A 212 23.42 23.54 62.27
CA LYS A 212 23.39 23.02 63.64
C LYS A 212 22.57 23.85 64.63
N GLU A 213 21.57 23.17 65.17
CA GLU A 213 20.81 23.44 66.40
C GLU A 213 19.82 24.61 66.40
N GLN A 214 18.53 24.26 66.30
CA GLN A 214 17.63 24.41 67.45
C GLN A 214 16.39 23.51 67.32
N ILE A 215 16.24 22.65 68.32
CA ILE A 215 15.05 21.85 68.64
C ILE A 215 14.17 22.71 69.56
N LYS A 216 12.87 22.85 69.25
CA LYS A 216 11.82 22.99 70.27
C LYS A 216 10.42 22.68 69.71
N GLU A 217 10.07 21.41 69.78
CA GLU A 217 8.88 20.87 70.47
C GLU A 217 7.65 21.79 70.61
N VAL A 218 6.58 21.47 69.87
CA VAL A 218 5.17 21.68 70.29
C VAL A 218 4.34 20.47 69.86
N ARG A 219 4.04 19.62 70.85
CA ARG A 219 2.74 19.04 71.24
C ARG A 219 1.72 18.72 70.12
N THR A 220 1.48 17.44 69.81
CA THR A 220 0.44 16.49 70.34
C THR A 220 -0.87 16.50 69.55
N SER A 221 -1.49 15.30 69.48
CA SER A 221 -2.85 14.95 69.00
C SER A 221 -3.09 15.17 67.49
N ASP A 222 -3.51 14.23 66.64
CA ASP A 222 -4.34 13.04 66.84
C ASP A 222 -3.97 11.92 65.85
N LEU A 223 -3.96 10.71 66.39
CA LEU A 223 -4.02 9.41 65.73
C LEU A 223 -5.49 9.16 65.25
N PRO A 224 -5.94 7.95 64.82
CA PRO A 224 -5.25 6.79 64.22
C PRO A 224 -6.03 6.11 63.03
N TRP A 225 -5.56 4.93 62.61
CA TRP A 225 -6.22 3.59 62.45
C TRP A 225 -7.54 3.28 61.70
N GLU A 226 -7.45 2.17 60.95
CA GLU A 226 -8.36 1.02 60.87
C GLU A 226 -9.84 1.19 60.46
N THR A 227 -10.20 0.53 59.36
CA THR A 227 -11.03 -0.69 59.49
C THR A 227 -10.94 -1.59 58.26
N SER A 228 -10.40 -2.78 58.51
CA SER A 228 -10.49 -3.97 57.69
C SER A 228 -11.88 -4.61 57.81
N HIS A 229 -12.15 -5.57 56.92
CA HIS A 229 -13.16 -6.65 57.03
C HIS A 229 -14.61 -6.23 56.68
N ARG A 230 -15.43 -7.01 55.97
CA ARG A 230 -15.46 -8.47 55.75
C ARG A 230 -16.66 -8.80 54.83
N LEU A 231 -16.61 -10.01 54.23
CA LEU A 231 -17.76 -10.87 53.88
C LEU A 231 -18.64 -10.39 52.71
N ALA A 232 -19.25 -11.21 51.86
CA ALA A 232 -19.39 -12.65 51.76
C ALA A 232 -19.75 -12.94 50.29
N GLY A 233 -19.41 -14.14 49.81
CA GLY A 233 -19.90 -14.62 48.53
C GLY A 233 -21.40 -14.88 48.51
N LYS A 234 -21.97 -14.84 47.31
CA LYS A 234 -22.78 -15.91 46.69
C LYS A 234 -23.06 -15.54 45.23
N PRO A 235 -22.86 -16.46 44.26
CA PRO A 235 -23.41 -16.35 42.91
C PRO A 235 -24.83 -16.94 42.86
N LEU A 236 -25.67 -16.57 41.90
CA LEU A 236 -26.80 -17.38 41.38
C LEU A 236 -27.52 -16.69 40.20
N HIS A 237 -27.88 -17.52 39.21
CA HIS A 237 -28.94 -17.42 38.18
C HIS A 237 -28.84 -16.30 37.12
N SER A 238 -28.72 -16.57 35.82
CA SER A 238 -29.58 -17.32 34.87
C SER A 238 -30.94 -16.65 34.58
N LEU A 239 -31.31 -16.65 33.29
CA LEU A 239 -32.48 -16.04 32.61
C LEU A 239 -32.15 -14.63 32.09
N ASP A 240 -32.43 -14.23 30.85
CA ASP A 240 -33.52 -14.65 29.97
C ASP A 240 -33.13 -14.57 28.49
N ASN A 241 -33.57 -15.57 27.74
CA ASN A 241 -33.39 -15.70 26.30
C ASN A 241 -34.80 -15.72 25.68
N SER A 242 -35.40 -14.55 25.51
CA SER A 242 -36.72 -14.41 24.88
C SER A 242 -36.95 -13.00 24.36
N ARG A 243 -36.64 -12.76 23.09
CA ARG A 243 -37.42 -11.92 22.16
C ARG A 243 -36.70 -11.80 20.81
N ILE A 244 -36.98 -12.73 19.91
CA ILE A 244 -36.87 -12.50 18.47
C ILE A 244 -38.30 -12.22 18.02
N GLU A 245 -38.69 -10.95 18.08
CA GLU A 245 -39.90 -10.46 17.43
C GLU A 245 -39.53 -9.98 16.02
N HIS A 246 -40.39 -10.40 15.09
CA HIS A 246 -40.47 -10.11 13.67
C HIS A 246 -39.84 -8.80 13.17
N ALA A 247 -38.91 -8.93 12.22
CA ALA A 247 -38.64 -7.90 11.23
C ALA A 247 -39.24 -8.33 9.86
N PRO A 248 -40.01 -7.48 9.18
CA PRO A 248 -40.67 -7.82 7.92
C PRO A 248 -39.68 -7.95 6.77
N ARG A 249 -39.88 -8.99 5.94
CA ARG A 249 -39.34 -9.12 4.59
C ARG A 249 -39.75 -7.89 3.78
N LEU A 250 -38.78 -7.07 3.39
CA LEU A 250 -38.93 -6.15 2.27
C LEU A 250 -38.59 -6.91 1.00
N ASP A 251 -39.64 -7.29 0.27
CA ASP A 251 -39.55 -7.67 -1.13
C ASP A 251 -39.16 -6.41 -1.93
N ILE A 252 -37.90 -6.33 -2.32
CA ILE A 252 -37.43 -5.32 -3.26
C ILE A 252 -37.49 -5.95 -4.65
N GLU A 253 -38.51 -5.54 -5.40
CA GLU A 253 -38.63 -5.77 -6.83
C GLU A 253 -37.37 -5.26 -7.55
N PHE A 254 -36.54 -6.18 -8.01
CA PHE A 254 -35.46 -5.89 -8.94
C PHE A 254 -36.07 -5.62 -10.32
N ARG A 255 -36.30 -4.34 -10.62
CA ARG A 255 -36.60 -3.88 -11.96
C ARG A 255 -35.33 -3.96 -12.81
N GLN A 256 -35.22 -5.02 -13.60
CA GLN A 256 -34.22 -5.16 -14.65
C GLN A 256 -34.41 -4.04 -15.67
N ASN A 257 -33.46 -3.09 -15.75
CA ASN A 257 -33.23 -2.31 -16.94
C ASN A 257 -32.07 -2.97 -17.69
N VAL A 258 -32.43 -3.93 -18.54
CA VAL A 258 -31.60 -4.43 -19.62
C VAL A 258 -31.43 -3.29 -20.60
N ASN A 259 -30.22 -2.78 -20.75
CA ASN A 259 -29.87 -1.96 -21.89
C ASN A 259 -28.72 -2.65 -22.61
N ASP A 260 -29.05 -3.11 -23.81
CA ASP A 260 -28.23 -3.86 -24.73
C ASP A 260 -26.94 -3.11 -25.07
N ARG A 261 -25.80 -3.75 -24.81
CA ARG A 261 -24.54 -3.49 -25.50
C ARG A 261 -23.79 -4.80 -25.70
N GLU A 262 -23.97 -5.34 -26.90
CA GLU A 262 -22.98 -5.97 -27.76
C GLU A 262 -21.78 -6.61 -27.02
N THR A 263 -21.93 -7.90 -26.75
CA THR A 263 -20.83 -8.83 -26.53
C THR A 263 -20.00 -8.95 -27.82
N GLU A 264 -18.81 -8.36 -27.85
CA GLU A 264 -17.76 -8.78 -28.79
C GLU A 264 -17.09 -10.08 -28.33
N PRO A 265 -16.76 -10.99 -29.25
CA PRO A 265 -16.28 -12.33 -28.91
C PRO A 265 -14.82 -12.32 -28.43
N TYR A 266 -14.62 -13.08 -27.36
CA TYR A 266 -13.34 -13.43 -26.76
C TYR A 266 -12.52 -14.30 -27.73
N PHE A 267 -11.49 -13.74 -28.37
CA PHE A 267 -10.49 -14.54 -29.08
C PHE A 267 -9.60 -15.25 -28.07
N ALA A 268 -9.84 -16.55 -27.87
CA ALA A 268 -8.91 -17.44 -27.21
C ALA A 268 -7.62 -17.57 -28.05
N PRO A 269 -6.43 -17.69 -27.43
CA PRO A 269 -5.21 -17.99 -28.17
C PRO A 269 -5.30 -19.41 -28.76
N SER A 270 -5.14 -19.54 -30.08
CA SER A 270 -5.10 -20.82 -30.77
C SER A 270 -3.91 -21.64 -30.28
N SER A 271 -4.21 -22.85 -29.83
CA SER A 271 -3.28 -23.93 -29.51
C SER A 271 -2.92 -24.67 -30.79
N ASP A 272 -1.93 -24.17 -31.53
CA ASP A 272 -1.41 -24.84 -32.74
C ASP A 272 -0.21 -25.78 -32.46
N ASP A 273 -0.03 -26.23 -31.22
CA ASP A 273 1.05 -27.16 -30.84
C ASP A 273 0.64 -28.64 -30.69
N ASP A 274 -0.63 -29.00 -30.94
CA ASP A 274 -1.13 -30.39 -30.74
C ASP A 274 -1.45 -31.20 -32.01
N GLN A 275 -1.07 -30.75 -33.22
CA GLN A 275 -1.24 -31.54 -34.45
C GLN A 275 0.03 -32.27 -34.95
N ARG A 276 0.90 -32.69 -34.04
CA ARG A 276 2.06 -33.55 -34.37
C ARG A 276 2.11 -34.83 -33.54
N ALA A 277 1.03 -35.60 -33.57
CA ALA A 277 1.08 -37.02 -33.24
C ALA A 277 -0.23 -37.69 -33.68
N ILE A 278 -0.30 -38.18 -34.91
CA ILE A 278 -1.08 -39.34 -35.41
C ILE A 278 -0.78 -39.39 -36.91
N PHE A 279 0.17 -40.22 -37.32
CA PHE A 279 0.27 -40.91 -38.62
C PHE A 279 1.60 -41.66 -38.64
N ARG A 280 1.59 -42.85 -38.01
CA ARG A 280 2.61 -43.89 -38.18
C ARG A 280 1.95 -45.22 -37.83
N LYS A 281 2.07 -46.20 -38.73
CA LYS A 281 1.30 -47.46 -38.87
C LYS A 281 0.08 -47.23 -39.78
N ASP A 282 -0.07 -47.83 -40.95
CA ASP A 282 0.39 -49.10 -41.52
C ASP A 282 0.84 -48.84 -43.00
N ASP A 283 1.82 -49.52 -43.60
CA ASP A 283 1.61 -50.82 -44.25
C ASP A 283 2.95 -51.56 -44.45
N GLU A 284 3.00 -52.78 -43.93
CA GLU A 284 3.79 -53.91 -44.46
C GLU A 284 2.88 -54.67 -45.44
N SER A 285 3.27 -54.80 -46.72
CA SER A 285 3.08 -55.96 -47.61
C SER A 285 3.83 -55.72 -48.92
#